data_AF-A0A8J8NY85-F1
#
_entry.id   AF-A0A8J8NY85-F1
#
_cell.length_a   1.000
_cell.length_b   1.000
_cell.length_c   1.000
_cell.angle_alpha   90.00
_cell.angle_beta   90.00
_cell.angle_gamma   90.00
#
_symmetry.space_group_name_H-M   'P 1'
#
loop_
_entity.id
_entity.type
_entity.pdbx_description
1 polymer ?
#
loop_
_entity_poly.entity_id
_entity_poly.type
_entity_poly.pdbx_seq_one_letter_code
_entity_poly.pdbx_strand_id
1 'polypeptide(L)'
;MVNSKAASNKQPVVMSCCGYDSCCLVHSARYCSNLTYFPLTLSPCQSAPFRSNFRLALIVAQSAQALSVWVAPGVEMSEQTPLVGFSTILKIIQQSFYYLFSRAFQNIYIRIDIILQSISYFQLQMQKSTPKQVLLVFDKFKDTLSAKKVCSAVKQALIKTFDSLNVRDMPISDGGDGFVDCMHQILIGREGIERKELAIEDPLRRETKCEYLIDREARTAYVEVANSAGLPMLAKGERDPRMASSIGTGQVMRHCYESEGARRIVLGSGGSAFVDGGFGALFQGMNIFTAYDSSGAIIDKSLFKPHMISEVSQLKLERADIINDLEIIMPCDVQNQMLGRNGAAFIFGPQKGAIEEDLPILDAHMEKTIRLYLDVIHPALSPDERDALFTTLASTKGTGAAGGLVAANLACFKNTQILNGMDYISTLVDLEHQIEQASLVFTGEGSFDLQTLEGKVVSKIHSLCRKHSKPLYILCGTNKLTLEQQKFAFSHPNDKIEVFDLVTRHGVEKAMEETERVLGEMVLSEVCQSISQNKYL
;
A
#
# COMPACT_ATOMS: atom_id res chain seq x y z
N MET A 1 -5.05 -42.57 -54.34
CA MET A 1 -4.63 -43.80 -55.04
C MET A 1 -3.18 -44.09 -54.66
N VAL A 2 -2.81 -45.37 -54.42
CA VAL A 2 -1.43 -45.92 -54.41
C VAL A 2 -0.49 -45.32 -53.31
N ASN A 3 -0.08 -46.03 -52.24
CA ASN A 3 0.87 -47.18 -52.11
C ASN A 3 2.28 -46.91 -52.71
N SER A 4 3.42 -47.46 -52.27
CA SER A 4 3.91 -48.08 -51.02
C SER A 4 5.47 -48.22 -51.17
N LYS A 5 6.34 -48.75 -50.28
CA LYS A 5 6.31 -49.55 -49.03
C LYS A 5 7.67 -49.30 -48.29
N ALA A 6 7.83 -49.56 -46.98
CA ALA A 6 8.57 -50.70 -46.36
C ALA A 6 9.92 -51.11 -47.01
N ALA A 7 10.99 -51.50 -46.28
CA ALA A 7 11.25 -51.58 -44.83
C ALA A 7 12.76 -51.83 -44.54
N SER A 8 13.20 -51.72 -43.27
CA SER A 8 13.92 -52.82 -42.55
C SER A 8 14.37 -52.43 -41.11
N ASN A 9 14.44 -53.44 -40.23
CA ASN A 9 14.72 -53.35 -38.79
C ASN A 9 16.19 -52.96 -38.45
N LYS A 10 16.39 -52.29 -37.30
CA LYS A 10 17.04 -52.85 -36.08
C LYS A 10 17.11 -51.87 -34.88
N GLN A 11 17.19 -52.43 -33.67
CA GLN A 11 17.49 -51.78 -32.38
C GLN A 11 19.02 -51.71 -32.14
N PRO A 12 19.57 -51.14 -31.02
CA PRO A 12 18.95 -50.48 -29.86
C PRO A 12 19.53 -49.09 -29.49
N VAL A 13 18.95 -48.42 -28.47
CA VAL A 13 19.56 -47.32 -27.69
C VAL A 13 19.19 -47.48 -26.20
N VAL A 14 20.06 -47.11 -25.27
CA VAL A 14 19.91 -47.32 -23.81
C VAL A 14 20.36 -46.08 -23.01
N MET A 15 19.53 -45.65 -22.05
CA MET A 15 19.80 -44.67 -20.96
C MET A 15 20.07 -43.19 -21.39
N SER A 16 19.81 -42.16 -20.55
CA SER A 16 19.52 -42.13 -19.09
C SER A 16 18.49 -41.05 -18.65
N CYS A 17 17.82 -41.31 -17.51
CA CYS A 17 17.31 -40.45 -16.41
C CYS A 17 17.09 -38.91 -16.60
N CYS A 18 16.10 -38.23 -16.01
CA CYS A 18 14.98 -38.49 -15.05
C CYS A 18 13.81 -37.51 -15.42
N GLY A 19 12.54 -37.58 -14.96
CA GLY A 19 11.89 -38.09 -13.75
C GLY A 19 11.25 -36.89 -13.00
N TYR A 20 9.96 -36.79 -12.64
CA TYR A 20 8.91 -37.75 -12.24
C TYR A 20 7.52 -37.38 -12.82
N ASP A 21 6.56 -38.32 -12.91
CA ASP A 21 5.20 -38.08 -12.36
C ASP A 21 4.33 -39.36 -12.18
N SER A 22 3.34 -39.24 -11.28
CA SER A 22 2.08 -39.98 -11.02
C SER A 22 1.79 -41.41 -11.53
N CYS A 23 1.14 -42.24 -10.69
CA CYS A 23 0.07 -43.15 -11.12
C CYS A 23 -0.84 -43.59 -9.93
N CYS A 24 -2.12 -43.90 -10.21
CA CYS A 24 -3.12 -44.40 -9.24
C CYS A 24 -3.65 -45.78 -9.66
N LEU A 25 -4.20 -46.57 -8.73
CA LEU A 25 -5.22 -47.59 -9.04
C LEU A 25 -6.02 -48.04 -7.79
N VAL A 26 -7.14 -48.74 -8.03
CA VAL A 26 -8.30 -48.89 -7.12
C VAL A 26 -8.78 -50.34 -7.09
N HIS A 27 -9.37 -50.84 -5.99
CA HIS A 27 -10.50 -51.78 -6.00
C HIS A 27 -11.24 -51.89 -4.65
N SER A 28 -12.53 -52.29 -4.66
CA SER A 28 -13.40 -52.30 -3.46
C SER A 28 -14.65 -53.20 -3.60
N ALA A 29 -14.89 -54.14 -2.67
CA ALA A 29 -16.16 -54.86 -2.42
C ALA A 29 -16.02 -55.88 -1.25
N ARG A 30 -17.07 -56.49 -0.65
CA ARG A 30 -18.30 -55.94 -0.01
C ARG A 30 -19.01 -57.08 0.78
N TYR A 31 -19.59 -56.78 1.95
CA TYR A 31 -20.65 -57.52 2.69
C TYR A 31 -20.39 -58.85 3.46
N CYS A 32 -21.17 -58.96 4.57
CA CYS A 32 -21.62 -60.15 5.32
C CYS A 32 -20.59 -61.00 6.12
N SER A 33 -20.92 -61.58 7.29
CA SER A 33 -22.09 -61.39 8.19
C SER A 33 -21.90 -62.12 9.54
N ASN A 34 -22.55 -61.62 10.61
CA ASN A 34 -22.87 -62.29 11.88
C ASN A 34 -21.72 -62.80 12.78
N LEU A 35 -21.59 -62.25 14.00
CA LEU A 35 -21.93 -62.97 15.25
C LEU A 35 -21.89 -62.07 16.51
N THR A 36 -22.55 -62.55 17.56
CA THR A 36 -23.09 -61.81 18.72
C THR A 36 -22.06 -61.35 19.76
N TYR A 37 -22.35 -60.25 20.47
CA TYR A 37 -21.70 -59.88 21.74
C TYR A 37 -21.99 -60.88 22.86
N PHE A 38 -21.04 -61.04 23.78
CA PHE A 38 -21.30 -61.31 25.20
C PHE A 38 -20.38 -60.43 26.07
N PRO A 39 -20.88 -59.81 27.16
CA PRO A 39 -20.09 -58.91 27.98
C PRO A 39 -19.33 -59.64 29.10
N LEU A 40 -18.21 -59.07 29.52
CA LEU A 40 -17.62 -59.34 30.84
C LEU A 40 -17.39 -57.99 31.54
N THR A 41 -18.04 -57.84 32.69
CA THR A 41 -18.12 -56.58 33.44
C THR A 41 -16.83 -56.25 34.19
N LEU A 42 -16.53 -54.96 34.28
CA LEU A 42 -15.46 -54.43 35.12
C LEU A 42 -15.75 -54.66 36.61
N SER A 43 -14.69 -54.72 37.41
CA SER A 43 -14.73 -54.29 38.82
C SER A 43 -13.37 -53.68 39.18
N PRO A 44 -13.33 -52.42 39.68
CA PRO A 44 -12.08 -51.77 40.07
C PRO A 44 -11.68 -52.20 41.50
N CYS A 45 -10.36 -52.27 41.75
CA CYS A 45 -9.83 -52.29 43.12
C CYS A 45 -9.20 -50.93 43.43
N GLN A 46 -9.31 -50.49 44.69
CA GLN A 46 -9.09 -49.09 45.09
C GLN A 46 -7.71 -48.84 45.71
N SER A 47 -7.48 -47.56 46.05
CA SER A 47 -6.39 -47.00 46.88
C SER A 47 -5.07 -46.63 46.18
N ALA A 48 -4.39 -45.66 46.79
CA ALA A 48 -3.25 -44.88 46.31
C ALA A 48 -2.13 -44.92 47.39
N PRO A 49 -0.97 -44.23 47.30
CA PRO A 49 -0.56 -43.20 46.32
C PRO A 49 0.88 -43.34 45.78
N PHE A 50 1.37 -42.26 45.17
CA PHE A 50 2.75 -42.04 44.70
C PHE A 50 3.86 -42.64 45.57
N ARG A 51 4.83 -43.30 44.92
CA ARG A 51 6.25 -42.93 45.05
C ARG A 51 7.05 -43.29 43.80
N SER A 52 8.00 -42.43 43.45
CA SER A 52 8.91 -42.58 42.32
C SER A 52 10.01 -43.60 42.60
N ASN A 53 10.42 -44.37 41.57
CA ASN A 53 11.84 -44.51 41.23
C ASN A 53 12.03 -45.10 39.83
N PHE A 54 12.82 -44.41 39.00
CA PHE A 54 13.35 -44.96 37.75
C PHE A 54 14.42 -46.01 38.07
N ARG A 55 14.35 -47.18 37.43
CA ARG A 55 15.54 -47.90 36.95
C ARG A 55 15.24 -48.54 35.60
N LEU A 56 15.84 -48.00 34.54
CA LEU A 56 16.04 -48.75 33.31
C LEU A 56 17.05 -49.88 33.60
N ALA A 57 16.77 -51.06 33.07
CA ALA A 57 17.74 -52.14 32.90
C ALA A 57 17.70 -52.58 31.43
N LEU A 58 18.15 -51.69 30.54
CA LEU A 58 18.22 -51.98 29.11
C LEU A 58 19.48 -52.81 28.83
N ILE A 59 19.34 -54.12 28.63
CA ILE A 59 20.43 -54.99 28.17
C ILE A 59 20.15 -55.37 26.72
N VAL A 60 20.82 -54.68 25.80
CA VAL A 60 20.86 -55.03 24.37
C VAL A 60 22.17 -55.75 24.11
N ALA A 61 22.11 -57.05 23.87
CA ALA A 61 23.24 -57.83 23.38
C ALA A 61 23.19 -57.88 21.84
N GLN A 62 24.20 -57.30 21.19
CA GLN A 62 24.48 -57.50 19.77
C GLN A 62 25.61 -58.53 19.58
N SER A 63 25.77 -58.99 18.33
CA SER A 63 26.76 -59.97 17.87
C SER A 63 26.49 -61.43 18.26
N ALA A 64 27.27 -62.36 17.71
CA ALA A 64 26.84 -63.72 17.41
C ALA A 64 27.41 -64.79 18.36
N GLN A 65 26.76 -65.96 18.31
CA GLN A 65 27.15 -67.24 18.94
C GLN A 65 26.92 -67.33 20.47
N ALA A 66 26.96 -68.57 20.97
CA ALA A 66 26.80 -68.97 22.38
C ALA A 66 25.47 -68.61 23.10
N LEU A 67 24.40 -69.35 22.78
CA LEU A 67 23.33 -69.62 23.76
C LEU A 67 23.88 -70.60 24.81
N SER A 68 24.22 -70.13 26.01
CA SER A 68 24.60 -70.96 27.15
C SER A 68 23.43 -71.09 28.14
N VAL A 69 22.63 -72.16 27.97
CA VAL A 69 21.55 -72.49 28.91
C VAL A 69 22.15 -73.09 30.17
N TRP A 70 22.06 -72.37 31.30
CA TRP A 70 22.39 -72.91 32.62
C TRP A 70 21.21 -73.73 33.15
N VAL A 71 21.45 -75.03 33.37
CA VAL A 71 20.52 -75.95 34.04
C VAL A 71 21.05 -76.22 35.45
N ALA A 72 20.19 -76.19 36.45
CA ALA A 72 20.56 -76.50 37.84
C ALA A 72 20.86 -78.02 38.01
N PRO A 73 21.83 -78.41 38.85
CA PRO A 73 22.27 -79.80 38.95
C PRO A 73 21.27 -80.69 39.68
N GLY A 74 21.04 -81.92 39.19
CA GLY A 74 20.24 -82.91 39.92
C GLY A 74 19.49 -83.99 39.14
N VAL A 75 19.93 -84.39 37.93
CA VAL A 75 19.39 -85.57 37.22
C VAL A 75 20.54 -86.30 36.53
N GLU A 76 20.65 -87.62 36.75
CA GLU A 76 21.61 -88.47 36.02
C GLU A 76 21.11 -88.75 34.59
N MET A 77 22.02 -88.84 33.62
CA MET A 77 21.64 -89.07 32.22
C MET A 77 21.37 -90.55 31.95
N SER A 78 20.14 -90.86 31.53
CA SER A 78 19.82 -92.03 30.70
C SER A 78 19.41 -91.57 29.30
N GLU A 79 19.64 -92.40 28.28
CA GLU A 79 19.61 -91.98 26.88
C GLU A 79 18.20 -91.82 26.28
N GLN A 80 18.14 -91.13 25.12
CA GLN A 80 17.05 -91.09 24.13
C GLN A 80 15.77 -90.29 24.48
N THR A 81 15.65 -89.07 23.94
CA THR A 81 14.37 -88.43 23.56
C THR A 81 14.62 -87.33 22.49
N PRO A 82 13.72 -87.10 21.51
CA PRO A 82 14.03 -86.29 20.33
C PRO A 82 13.74 -84.78 20.47
N LEU A 83 14.40 -83.96 19.63
CA LEU A 83 14.26 -82.50 19.62
C LEU A 83 12.90 -82.01 19.06
N VAL A 84 11.95 -81.71 19.95
CA VAL A 84 10.66 -81.08 19.56
C VAL A 84 10.35 -79.77 20.33
N GLY A 85 10.91 -79.57 21.53
CA GLY A 85 10.56 -78.42 22.39
C GLY A 85 11.07 -77.06 21.90
N PHE A 86 12.31 -76.98 21.41
CA PHE A 86 13.02 -75.69 21.27
C PHE A 86 12.45 -74.76 20.18
N SER A 87 12.04 -75.32 19.03
CA SER A 87 11.46 -74.53 17.93
C SER A 87 10.06 -74.00 18.24
N THR A 88 9.31 -74.71 19.07
CA THR A 88 7.97 -74.30 19.56
C THR A 88 8.09 -73.12 20.53
N ILE A 89 9.02 -73.20 21.49
CA ILE A 89 9.29 -72.09 22.43
C ILE A 89 9.79 -70.85 21.69
N LEU A 90 10.72 -71.01 20.72
CA LEU A 90 11.18 -69.89 19.87
C LEU A 90 10.03 -69.23 19.10
N LYS A 91 9.11 -70.01 18.50
CA LYS A 91 7.93 -69.46 17.81
C LYS A 91 7.00 -68.69 18.75
N ILE A 92 6.75 -69.20 19.96
CA ILE A 92 5.90 -68.53 20.96
C ILE A 92 6.55 -67.22 21.43
N ILE A 93 7.86 -67.21 21.70
CA ILE A 93 8.60 -65.98 22.05
C ILE A 93 8.55 -64.99 20.88
N GLN A 94 8.78 -65.45 19.64
CA GLN A 94 8.78 -64.60 18.45
C GLN A 94 7.39 -63.99 18.16
N GLN A 95 6.31 -64.76 18.29
CA GLN A 95 4.93 -64.25 18.17
C GLN A 95 4.59 -63.29 19.32
N SER A 96 5.00 -63.60 20.55
CA SER A 96 4.76 -62.73 21.72
C SER A 96 5.50 -61.40 21.59
N PHE A 97 6.75 -61.42 21.13
CA PHE A 97 7.50 -60.22 20.77
C PHE A 97 6.80 -59.46 19.65
N TYR A 98 6.43 -60.11 18.55
CA TYR A 98 5.77 -59.43 17.42
C TYR A 98 4.43 -58.77 17.84
N TYR A 99 3.66 -59.42 18.72
CA TYR A 99 2.41 -58.88 19.27
C TYR A 99 2.65 -57.70 20.22
N LEU A 100 3.63 -57.80 21.12
CA LEU A 100 4.01 -56.71 22.03
C LEU A 100 4.61 -55.52 21.29
N PHE A 101 5.47 -55.76 20.30
CA PHE A 101 6.10 -54.72 19.48
C PHE A 101 5.05 -54.03 18.58
N SER A 102 4.11 -54.79 18.01
CA SER A 102 2.95 -54.27 17.29
C SER A 102 2.08 -53.37 18.17
N ARG A 103 1.68 -53.83 19.37
CA ARG A 103 0.92 -53.00 20.32
C ARG A 103 1.72 -51.79 20.81
N ALA A 104 3.04 -51.90 21.00
CA ALA A 104 3.88 -50.77 21.36
C ALA A 104 3.91 -49.72 20.23
N PHE A 105 4.12 -50.15 18.98
CA PHE A 105 4.07 -49.26 17.81
C PHE A 105 2.69 -48.63 17.63
N GLN A 106 1.59 -49.38 17.79
CA GLN A 106 0.23 -48.82 17.73
C GLN A 106 0.01 -47.76 18.83
N ASN A 107 0.42 -48.01 20.07
CA ASN A 107 0.31 -47.03 21.16
C ASN A 107 1.19 -45.79 20.93
N ILE A 108 2.37 -45.95 20.34
CA ILE A 108 3.26 -44.84 19.94
C ILE A 108 2.62 -44.04 18.81
N TYR A 109 2.09 -44.72 17.78
CA TYR A 109 1.45 -44.08 16.62
C TYR A 109 0.20 -43.31 17.02
N ILE A 110 -0.68 -43.90 17.83
CA ILE A 110 -1.88 -43.23 18.38
C ILE A 110 -1.48 -42.03 19.25
N ARG A 111 -0.40 -42.11 20.04
CA ARG A 111 0.09 -40.96 20.81
C ARG A 111 0.68 -39.86 19.93
N ILE A 112 1.42 -40.21 18.88
CA ILE A 112 1.93 -39.25 17.89
C ILE A 112 0.77 -38.58 17.16
N ASP A 113 -0.23 -39.34 16.72
CA ASP A 113 -1.41 -38.82 16.01
C ASP A 113 -2.25 -37.89 16.91
N ILE A 114 -2.49 -38.27 18.18
CA ILE A 114 -3.12 -37.38 19.17
C ILE A 114 -2.28 -36.12 19.41
N ILE A 115 -0.95 -36.22 19.45
CA ILE A 115 -0.06 -35.05 19.60
C ILE A 115 -0.11 -34.16 18.36
N LEU A 116 -0.11 -34.72 17.14
CA LEU A 116 -0.22 -33.98 15.88
C LEU A 116 -1.59 -33.30 15.75
N GLN A 117 -2.67 -33.98 16.11
CA GLN A 117 -4.01 -33.41 16.19
C GLN A 117 -4.09 -32.31 17.26
N SER A 118 -3.42 -32.48 18.40
CA SER A 118 -3.34 -31.46 19.46
C SER A 118 -2.52 -30.23 19.02
N ILE A 119 -1.42 -30.44 18.29
CA ILE A 119 -0.61 -29.37 17.71
C ILE A 119 -1.41 -28.63 16.63
N SER A 120 -2.08 -29.35 15.73
CA SER A 120 -2.93 -28.76 14.68
C SER A 120 -4.11 -27.99 15.28
N TYR A 121 -4.75 -28.53 16.33
CA TYR A 121 -5.78 -27.84 17.08
C TYR A 121 -5.22 -26.58 17.77
N PHE A 122 -4.06 -26.68 18.43
CA PHE A 122 -3.42 -25.53 19.07
C PHE A 122 -2.99 -24.46 18.05
N GLN A 123 -2.48 -24.84 16.89
CA GLN A 123 -2.20 -23.93 15.77
C GLN A 123 -3.47 -23.24 15.25
N LEU A 124 -4.58 -23.98 15.12
CA LEU A 124 -5.89 -23.42 14.75
C LEU A 124 -6.46 -22.49 15.83
N GLN A 125 -6.22 -22.74 17.12
CA GLN A 125 -6.59 -21.81 18.19
C GLN A 125 -5.67 -20.58 18.21
N MET A 126 -4.37 -20.74 17.95
CA MET A 126 -3.43 -19.63 17.84
C MET A 126 -3.78 -18.71 16.67
N GLN A 127 -4.10 -19.26 15.48
CA GLN A 127 -4.62 -18.51 14.32
C GLN A 127 -5.97 -17.81 14.59
N LYS A 128 -6.77 -18.29 15.54
CA LYS A 128 -8.00 -17.62 16.01
C LYS A 128 -7.75 -16.56 17.08
N SER A 129 -6.61 -16.60 17.76
CA SER A 129 -6.26 -15.68 18.84
C SER A 129 -5.38 -14.50 18.41
N THR A 130 -4.71 -14.61 17.26
CA THR A 130 -4.04 -13.47 16.62
C THR A 130 -5.09 -12.52 16.05
N PRO A 131 -5.20 -11.25 16.52
CA PRO A 131 -6.19 -10.31 16.02
C PRO A 131 -5.95 -10.01 14.55
N LYS A 132 -6.96 -10.22 13.70
CA LYS A 132 -6.81 -10.05 12.25
C LYS A 132 -6.54 -8.59 11.91
N GLN A 133 -5.43 -8.35 11.22
CA GLN A 133 -5.00 -7.01 10.85
C GLN A 133 -5.71 -6.58 9.56
N VAL A 134 -6.41 -5.46 9.62
CA VAL A 134 -7.13 -4.87 8.50
C VAL A 134 -6.51 -3.52 8.17
N LEU A 135 -6.15 -3.30 6.91
CA LEU A 135 -5.53 -2.06 6.45
C LEU A 135 -6.53 -1.23 5.63
N LEU A 136 -6.81 0.00 6.05
CA LEU A 136 -7.68 0.94 5.32
C LEU A 136 -6.83 2.03 4.68
N VAL A 137 -6.78 2.09 3.35
CA VAL A 137 -5.93 3.02 2.59
C VAL A 137 -6.76 3.77 1.56
N PHE A 138 -7.45 4.81 2.01
CA PHE A 138 -8.38 5.61 1.21
C PHE A 138 -7.80 6.98 0.86
N ASP A 139 -8.16 7.49 -0.32
CA ASP A 139 -8.11 8.92 -0.64
C ASP A 139 -9.44 9.58 -0.26
N LYS A 140 -9.51 10.90 -0.39
CA LYS A 140 -10.74 11.68 -0.23
C LYS A 140 -11.81 11.27 -1.24
N PHE A 141 -13.05 11.19 -0.78
CA PHE A 141 -14.19 11.24 -1.68
C PHE A 141 -14.37 12.71 -2.03
N LYS A 142 -14.00 13.08 -3.26
CA LYS A 142 -13.92 14.48 -3.69
C LYS A 142 -15.24 15.21 -3.43
N ASP A 143 -15.12 16.46 -2.99
CA ASP A 143 -16.23 17.38 -2.71
C ASP A 143 -17.23 16.87 -1.63
N THR A 144 -16.89 15.81 -0.87
CA THR A 144 -17.78 15.17 0.13
C THR A 144 -17.08 14.78 1.45
N LEU A 145 -16.09 13.87 1.42
CA LEU A 145 -15.39 13.37 2.62
C LEU A 145 -13.87 13.37 2.46
N SER A 146 -13.16 13.89 3.45
CA SER A 146 -11.70 13.69 3.54
C SER A 146 -11.36 12.20 3.77
N ALA A 147 -10.18 11.77 3.31
CA ALA A 147 -9.69 10.39 3.46
C ALA A 147 -9.83 9.86 4.91
N LYS A 148 -9.57 10.72 5.90
CA LYS A 148 -9.70 10.41 7.33
C LYS A 148 -11.14 10.09 7.74
N LYS A 149 -12.14 10.78 7.19
CA LYS A 149 -13.56 10.46 7.40
C LYS A 149 -13.95 9.15 6.74
N VAL A 150 -13.49 8.89 5.51
CA VAL A 150 -13.72 7.62 4.79
C VAL A 150 -13.17 6.45 5.62
N CYS A 151 -11.90 6.52 6.04
CA CYS A 151 -11.28 5.56 6.94
C CYS A 151 -12.08 5.38 8.24
N SER A 152 -12.51 6.47 8.89
CA SER A 152 -13.28 6.42 10.15
C SER A 152 -14.63 5.71 9.98
N ALA A 153 -15.40 6.04 8.93
CA ALA A 153 -16.71 5.43 8.67
C ALA A 153 -16.59 3.92 8.42
N VAL A 154 -15.63 3.50 7.57
CA VAL A 154 -15.36 2.09 7.28
C VAL A 154 -14.87 1.36 8.53
N LYS A 155 -13.94 1.94 9.30
CA LYS A 155 -13.44 1.39 10.57
C LYS A 155 -14.56 1.20 11.60
N GLN A 156 -15.43 2.20 11.78
CA GLN A 156 -16.57 2.14 12.68
C GLN A 156 -17.62 1.10 12.25
N ALA A 157 -17.78 0.84 10.96
CA ALA A 157 -18.66 -0.21 10.45
C ALA A 157 -18.07 -1.60 10.74
N LEU A 158 -16.79 -1.83 10.41
CA LEU A 158 -16.13 -3.13 10.59
C LEU A 158 -16.10 -3.56 12.07
N ILE A 159 -15.74 -2.67 13.00
CA ILE A 159 -15.66 -3.00 14.44
C ILE A 159 -17.04 -3.17 15.12
N LYS A 160 -18.14 -2.87 14.43
CA LYS A 160 -19.51 -3.19 14.90
C LYS A 160 -19.95 -4.61 14.51
N THR A 161 -19.31 -5.21 13.51
CA THR A 161 -19.68 -6.53 12.98
C THR A 161 -18.68 -7.64 13.34
N PHE A 162 -17.40 -7.28 13.54
CA PHE A 162 -16.32 -8.25 13.77
C PHE A 162 -15.56 -7.93 15.07
N ASP A 163 -15.59 -8.87 16.01
CA ASP A 163 -14.77 -8.81 17.22
C ASP A 163 -13.28 -8.95 16.92
N SER A 164 -12.43 -8.42 17.81
CA SER A 164 -10.97 -8.62 17.82
C SER A 164 -10.20 -8.23 16.54
N LEU A 165 -10.73 -7.29 15.74
CA LEU A 165 -10.00 -6.72 14.61
C LEU A 165 -8.93 -5.71 15.05
N ASN A 166 -7.74 -5.79 14.45
CA ASN A 166 -6.74 -4.74 14.50
C ASN A 166 -6.84 -3.89 13.22
N VAL A 167 -7.72 -2.88 13.24
CA VAL A 167 -7.96 -2.01 12.07
C VAL A 167 -6.97 -0.83 12.08
N ARG A 168 -5.99 -0.87 11.18
CA ARG A 168 -5.03 0.21 10.91
C ARG A 168 -5.53 1.05 9.74
N ASP A 169 -5.98 2.26 10.05
CA ASP A 169 -6.30 3.29 9.07
C ASP A 169 -5.08 4.11 8.69
N MET A 170 -4.92 4.32 7.38
CA MET A 170 -3.86 5.11 6.77
C MET A 170 -4.48 5.97 5.66
N PRO A 171 -5.20 7.06 6.01
CA PRO A 171 -5.74 7.99 5.03
C PRO A 171 -4.60 8.70 4.29
N ILE A 172 -4.73 8.80 2.96
CA ILE A 172 -3.71 9.32 2.07
C ILE A 172 -4.23 10.46 1.19
N SER A 173 -3.30 11.19 0.55
CA SER A 173 -3.60 12.23 -0.43
C SER A 173 -2.58 12.19 -1.58
N ASP A 174 -3.03 12.47 -2.80
CA ASP A 174 -2.27 12.58 -4.05
C ASP A 174 -1.27 13.77 -4.10
N GLY A 175 -1.11 14.48 -2.98
CA GLY A 175 -0.45 15.78 -2.89
C GLY A 175 -1.41 16.97 -2.98
N GLY A 176 -2.71 16.73 -3.12
CA GLY A 176 -3.76 17.75 -2.95
C GLY A 176 -4.29 17.83 -1.52
N ASP A 177 -5.44 18.51 -1.41
CA ASP A 177 -6.20 18.76 -0.17
C ASP A 177 -6.16 17.59 0.82
N GLY A 178 -5.66 17.86 2.03
CA GLY A 178 -5.39 16.90 3.09
C GLY A 178 -3.95 16.35 3.12
N PHE A 179 -3.00 16.94 2.39
CA PHE A 179 -1.62 16.45 2.34
C PHE A 179 -0.89 16.55 3.70
N VAL A 180 -0.95 17.69 4.39
CA VAL A 180 -0.37 17.88 5.73
C VAL A 180 -1.00 16.93 6.76
N ASP A 181 -2.31 16.68 6.65
CA ASP A 181 -3.03 15.73 7.51
C ASP A 181 -2.62 14.27 7.27
N CYS A 182 -2.41 13.89 6.00
CA CYS A 182 -1.85 12.60 5.60
C CYS A 182 -0.43 12.43 6.16
N MET A 183 0.46 13.38 5.86
CA MET A 183 1.86 13.37 6.29
C MET A 183 1.98 13.32 7.82
N HIS A 184 1.11 14.03 8.55
CA HIS A 184 1.12 14.02 10.01
C HIS A 184 0.80 12.62 10.56
N GLN A 185 -0.22 11.94 10.01
CA GLN A 185 -0.59 10.58 10.43
C GLN A 185 0.45 9.52 10.04
N ILE A 186 1.24 9.77 9.00
CA ILE A 186 2.37 8.93 8.58
C ILE A 186 3.59 9.07 9.51
N LEU A 187 3.86 10.29 9.98
CA LEU A 187 5.08 10.64 10.70
C LEU A 187 4.91 10.66 12.24
N ILE A 188 3.67 10.74 12.75
CA ILE A 188 3.38 10.83 14.18
C ILE A 188 4.04 9.70 14.98
N GLY A 189 4.80 10.06 16.01
CA GLY A 189 5.59 9.12 16.82
C GLY A 189 7.05 8.96 16.39
N ARG A 190 7.49 9.56 15.28
CA ARG A 190 8.91 9.87 15.08
C ARG A 190 9.30 11.06 15.98
N GLU A 191 10.55 11.09 16.45
CA GLU A 191 11.06 12.21 17.23
C GLU A 191 11.24 13.46 16.36
N GLY A 192 11.12 14.66 16.94
CA GLY A 192 11.28 15.91 16.20
C GLY A 192 10.19 16.27 15.18
N ILE A 193 9.07 15.53 15.12
CA ILE A 193 7.89 15.89 14.30
C ILE A 193 6.99 16.88 15.05
N GLU A 194 6.80 18.08 14.50
CA GLU A 194 5.86 19.08 15.01
C GLU A 194 4.90 19.53 13.90
N ARG A 195 3.59 19.57 14.21
CA ARG A 195 2.60 20.34 13.44
C ARG A 195 2.60 21.78 13.95
N LYS A 196 2.72 22.75 13.05
CA LYS A 196 2.84 24.17 13.37
C LYS A 196 1.95 25.01 12.46
N GLU A 197 1.68 26.23 12.90
CA GLU A 197 0.81 27.19 12.22
C GLU A 197 1.58 28.49 11.98
N LEU A 198 1.42 29.09 10.80
CA LEU A 198 2.04 30.35 10.40
C LEU A 198 0.98 31.33 9.88
N ALA A 199 1.07 32.60 10.29
CA ALA A 199 0.30 33.67 9.69
C ALA A 199 0.86 34.02 8.29
N ILE A 200 -0.02 33.99 7.27
CA ILE A 200 0.32 34.19 5.86
C ILE A 200 -0.75 35.03 5.16
N GLU A 201 -0.49 35.40 3.91
CA GLU A 201 -1.49 35.99 3.00
C GLU A 201 -2.10 34.91 2.09
N ASP A 202 -3.44 34.92 1.98
CA ASP A 202 -4.21 34.07 1.06
C ASP A 202 -4.00 34.48 -0.42
N PRO A 203 -4.56 33.75 -1.39
CA PRO A 203 -4.41 34.09 -2.81
C PRO A 203 -4.86 35.51 -3.17
N LEU A 204 -5.78 36.12 -2.40
CA LEU A 204 -6.31 37.47 -2.60
C LEU A 204 -5.68 38.51 -1.67
N ARG A 205 -4.48 38.22 -1.12
CA ARG A 205 -3.68 39.10 -0.25
C ARG A 205 -4.29 39.34 1.14
N ARG A 206 -5.19 38.48 1.62
CA ARG A 206 -5.86 38.60 2.94
C ARG A 206 -5.10 37.83 4.00
N GLU A 207 -4.96 38.38 5.21
CA GLU A 207 -4.33 37.65 6.33
C GLU A 207 -5.12 36.38 6.69
N THR A 208 -4.40 35.27 6.84
CA THR A 208 -4.94 33.95 7.20
C THR A 208 -3.86 33.11 7.90
N LYS A 209 -4.17 31.86 8.20
CA LYS A 209 -3.26 30.87 8.83
C LYS A 209 -3.06 29.67 7.93
N CYS A 210 -1.82 29.21 7.82
CA CYS A 210 -1.47 27.95 7.16
C CYS A 210 -0.84 26.99 8.18
N GLU A 211 -1.25 25.72 8.13
CA GLU A 211 -0.60 24.65 8.88
C GLU A 211 0.48 23.96 8.04
N TYR A 212 1.58 23.59 8.67
CA TYR A 212 2.69 22.85 8.06
C TYR A 212 3.26 21.86 9.09
N LEU A 213 4.07 20.91 8.62
CA LEU A 213 4.87 20.07 9.52
C LEU A 213 6.35 20.41 9.40
N ILE A 214 7.08 20.27 10.49
CA ILE A 214 8.54 20.20 10.49
C ILE A 214 8.98 18.85 11.08
N ASP A 215 9.84 18.16 10.35
CA ASP A 215 10.68 17.06 10.82
C ASP A 215 12.07 17.66 11.10
N ARG A 216 12.41 17.81 12.38
CA ARG A 216 13.67 18.43 12.81
C ARG A 216 14.88 17.53 12.60
N GLU A 217 14.72 16.21 12.67
CA GLU A 217 15.81 15.25 12.48
C GLU A 217 16.20 15.16 11.00
N ALA A 218 15.21 14.93 10.12
CA ALA A 218 15.40 14.90 8.67
C ALA A 218 15.52 16.30 8.05
N ARG A 219 15.44 17.37 8.86
CA ARG A 219 15.42 18.80 8.44
C ARG A 219 14.47 19.05 7.26
N THR A 220 13.31 18.40 7.30
CA THR A 220 12.35 18.32 6.21
C THR A 220 11.04 18.96 6.64
N ALA A 221 10.56 19.97 5.92
CA ALA A 221 9.23 20.52 6.15
C ALA A 221 8.22 19.96 5.13
N TYR A 222 6.98 19.77 5.58
CA TYR A 222 5.86 19.34 4.73
C TYR A 222 4.88 20.50 4.60
N VAL A 223 4.70 20.96 3.37
CA VAL A 223 3.93 22.16 3.00
C VAL A 223 2.91 21.76 1.94
N GLU A 224 1.75 22.42 1.93
CA GLU A 224 0.64 22.08 1.05
C GLU A 224 0.14 23.33 0.31
N VAL A 225 -0.05 23.22 -1.00
CA VAL A 225 -0.55 24.35 -1.81
C VAL A 225 -2.04 24.59 -1.53
N ALA A 226 -2.81 23.55 -1.20
CA ALA A 226 -4.25 23.65 -0.94
C ALA A 226 -4.60 24.50 0.30
N ASN A 227 -3.76 24.51 1.35
CA ASN A 227 -3.98 25.28 2.58
C ASN A 227 -3.15 26.58 2.67
N SER A 228 -2.21 26.81 1.75
CA SER A 228 -1.38 28.04 1.70
C SER A 228 -1.72 28.98 0.54
N ALA A 229 -2.23 28.47 -0.59
CA ALA A 229 -2.69 29.28 -1.72
C ALA A 229 -3.74 28.53 -2.59
N GLY A 230 -4.69 27.84 -1.95
CA GLY A 230 -5.60 26.90 -2.59
C GLY A 230 -7.05 27.36 -2.78
N LEU A 231 -7.77 26.63 -3.63
CA LEU A 231 -9.22 26.77 -3.87
C LEU A 231 -10.12 26.61 -2.63
N PRO A 232 -9.76 25.83 -1.58
CA PRO A 232 -10.53 25.80 -0.34
C PRO A 232 -10.52 27.15 0.42
N MET A 233 -9.53 28.01 0.18
CA MET A 233 -9.37 29.31 0.83
C MET A 233 -10.28 30.40 0.22
N LEU A 234 -10.88 30.14 -0.95
CA LEU A 234 -11.67 31.11 -1.72
C LEU A 234 -13.11 30.63 -1.90
N ALA A 235 -14.08 31.49 -1.54
CA ALA A 235 -15.47 31.22 -1.87
C ALA A 235 -15.67 31.20 -3.39
N LYS A 236 -16.66 30.43 -3.89
CA LYS A 236 -16.78 30.13 -5.34
C LYS A 236 -16.84 31.38 -6.24
N GLY A 237 -17.40 32.50 -5.76
CA GLY A 237 -17.48 33.78 -6.47
C GLY A 237 -16.26 34.71 -6.31
N GLU A 238 -15.28 34.34 -5.48
CA GLU A 238 -14.02 35.08 -5.28
C GLU A 238 -12.88 34.58 -6.20
N ARG A 239 -13.14 33.49 -6.94
CA ARG A 239 -12.12 32.78 -7.72
C ARG A 239 -11.83 33.53 -9.02
N ASP A 240 -10.68 34.20 -9.05
CA ASP A 240 -10.12 34.87 -10.23
C ASP A 240 -8.62 34.55 -10.34
N PRO A 241 -8.17 33.76 -11.34
CA PRO A 241 -6.78 33.34 -11.44
C PRO A 241 -5.83 34.42 -11.99
N ARG A 242 -6.36 35.58 -12.42
CA ARG A 242 -5.59 36.79 -12.79
C ARG A 242 -5.22 37.63 -11.55
N MET A 243 -5.86 37.32 -10.42
CA MET A 243 -5.73 38.00 -9.13
C MET A 243 -5.13 37.10 -8.06
N ALA A 244 -5.51 35.80 -8.06
CA ALA A 244 -5.02 34.80 -7.14
C ALA A 244 -3.50 34.59 -7.27
N SER A 245 -2.75 34.89 -6.19
CA SER A 245 -1.29 34.76 -6.09
C SER A 245 -0.87 33.48 -5.37
N SER A 246 0.32 32.96 -5.69
CA SER A 246 0.96 31.83 -4.98
C SER A 246 1.72 32.23 -3.71
N ILE A 247 1.60 33.49 -3.25
CA ILE A 247 2.47 34.05 -2.21
C ILE A 247 2.47 33.29 -0.89
N GLY A 248 1.31 32.87 -0.37
CA GLY A 248 1.22 32.20 0.94
C GLY A 248 2.09 30.95 1.02
N THR A 249 2.13 30.15 -0.07
CA THR A 249 3.03 29.01 -0.20
C THR A 249 4.50 29.42 -0.06
N GLY A 250 4.91 30.50 -0.74
CA GLY A 250 6.26 31.05 -0.63
C GLY A 250 6.60 31.59 0.77
N GLN A 251 5.62 32.16 1.49
CA GLN A 251 5.81 32.62 2.87
C GLN A 251 6.08 31.46 3.83
N VAL A 252 5.31 30.36 3.72
CA VAL A 252 5.56 29.12 4.49
C VAL A 252 6.92 28.53 4.12
N MET A 253 7.22 28.39 2.83
CA MET A 253 8.49 27.83 2.37
C MET A 253 9.71 28.61 2.93
N ARG A 254 9.64 29.95 2.95
CA ARG A 254 10.67 30.81 3.53
C ARG A 254 10.82 30.58 5.02
N HIS A 255 9.71 30.58 5.76
CA HIS A 255 9.71 30.35 7.20
C HIS A 255 10.31 28.99 7.57
N CYS A 256 9.98 27.94 6.82
CA CYS A 256 10.58 26.61 7.00
C CYS A 256 12.10 26.60 6.79
N TYR A 257 12.63 27.27 5.76
CA TYR A 257 14.08 27.33 5.50
C TYR A 257 14.83 28.21 6.51
N GLU A 258 14.29 29.38 6.85
CA GLU A 258 14.96 30.42 7.64
C GLU A 258 14.74 30.30 9.15
N SER A 259 13.52 30.00 9.59
CA SER A 259 13.14 29.97 11.02
C SER A 259 13.17 28.56 11.59
N GLU A 260 12.71 27.55 10.85
CA GLU A 260 12.74 26.13 11.30
C GLU A 260 14.03 25.41 10.91
N GLY A 261 14.87 26.02 10.06
CA GLY A 261 16.16 25.47 9.64
C GLY A 261 16.06 24.27 8.68
N ALA A 262 14.91 24.08 8.02
CA ALA A 262 14.71 23.02 7.03
C ALA A 262 15.65 23.18 5.83
N ARG A 263 16.08 22.06 5.23
CA ARG A 263 16.85 22.01 3.98
C ARG A 263 16.20 21.17 2.89
N ARG A 264 15.10 20.49 3.23
CA ARG A 264 14.15 19.91 2.28
C ARG A 264 12.76 20.46 2.55
N ILE A 265 12.02 20.76 1.49
CA ILE A 265 10.57 20.95 1.54
C ILE A 265 9.91 19.91 0.64
N VAL A 266 8.94 19.20 1.20
CA VAL A 266 8.04 18.32 0.46
C VAL A 266 6.73 19.11 0.25
N LEU A 267 6.46 19.48 -0.99
CA LEU A 267 5.40 20.41 -1.36
C LEU A 267 4.26 19.66 -2.07
N GLY A 268 3.14 19.45 -1.37
CA GLY A 268 1.91 18.94 -1.94
C GLY A 268 1.34 19.93 -2.95
N SER A 269 1.35 19.57 -4.24
CA SER A 269 1.12 20.48 -5.38
C SER A 269 -0.34 20.62 -5.83
N GLY A 270 -1.28 19.90 -5.21
CA GLY A 270 -2.69 19.94 -5.60
C GLY A 270 -3.46 21.14 -5.04
N GLY A 271 -4.68 21.37 -5.55
CA GLY A 271 -5.64 22.31 -4.98
C GLY A 271 -5.40 23.82 -5.22
N SER A 272 -4.30 24.24 -5.85
CA SER A 272 -3.96 25.66 -6.16
C SER A 272 -5.12 26.53 -6.68
N ALA A 273 -5.24 27.77 -6.20
CA ALA A 273 -6.19 28.77 -6.72
C ALA A 273 -5.66 29.60 -7.91
N PHE A 274 -4.34 29.69 -8.05
CA PHE A 274 -3.63 30.63 -8.93
C PHE A 274 -3.16 30.00 -10.25
N VAL A 275 -2.81 30.83 -11.25
CA VAL A 275 -2.05 30.44 -12.47
C VAL A 275 -0.99 31.50 -12.76
N ASP A 276 -0.20 31.86 -11.75
CA ASP A 276 0.81 32.94 -11.81
C ASP A 276 2.22 32.46 -12.22
N GLY A 277 2.37 31.18 -12.59
CA GLY A 277 3.68 30.57 -12.85
C GLY A 277 4.57 30.52 -11.61
N GLY A 278 4.00 30.53 -10.40
CA GLY A 278 4.75 30.59 -9.14
C GLY A 278 5.36 31.95 -8.84
N PHE A 279 4.98 33.02 -9.54
CA PHE A 279 5.56 34.35 -9.35
C PHE A 279 5.36 34.89 -7.94
N GLY A 280 4.14 34.80 -7.39
CA GLY A 280 3.87 35.20 -6.00
C GLY A 280 4.74 34.47 -4.98
N ALA A 281 4.91 33.16 -5.15
CA ALA A 281 5.71 32.32 -4.27
C ALA A 281 7.19 32.75 -4.28
N LEU A 282 7.83 32.92 -5.43
CA LEU A 282 9.28 33.17 -5.47
C LEU A 282 9.65 34.66 -5.35
N PHE A 283 8.91 35.56 -6.01
CA PHE A 283 9.18 37.01 -5.96
C PHE A 283 8.74 37.63 -4.63
N GLN A 284 7.48 37.41 -4.21
CA GLN A 284 6.90 38.08 -3.04
C GLN A 284 7.14 37.26 -1.76
N GLY A 285 6.80 35.97 -1.75
CA GLY A 285 6.77 35.12 -0.55
C GLY A 285 8.15 34.69 -0.06
N MET A 286 8.90 34.00 -0.92
CA MET A 286 10.28 33.59 -0.68
C MET A 286 11.26 34.77 -0.67
N ASN A 287 10.86 35.92 -1.23
CA ASN A 287 11.70 37.11 -1.37
C ASN A 287 13.01 36.86 -2.14
N ILE A 288 13.00 35.94 -3.13
CA ILE A 288 14.21 35.52 -3.87
C ILE A 288 14.67 36.56 -4.89
N PHE A 289 13.74 37.28 -5.50
CA PHE A 289 14.01 38.20 -6.61
C PHE A 289 13.61 39.64 -6.30
N THR A 290 14.28 40.61 -6.91
CA THR A 290 13.74 41.97 -7.14
C THR A 290 13.26 42.06 -8.59
N ALA A 291 12.12 42.70 -8.84
CA ALA A 291 11.54 42.85 -10.17
C ALA A 291 11.56 44.33 -10.58
N TYR A 292 11.76 44.56 -11.88
CA TYR A 292 11.86 45.90 -12.47
C TYR A 292 10.86 46.05 -13.62
N ASP A 293 10.38 47.27 -13.86
CA ASP A 293 9.53 47.62 -14.98
C ASP A 293 10.34 48.00 -16.25
N SER A 294 9.67 48.35 -17.34
CA SER A 294 10.33 48.77 -18.59
C SER A 294 11.09 50.11 -18.52
N SER A 295 10.93 50.88 -17.44
CA SER A 295 11.72 52.10 -17.16
C SER A 295 12.96 51.83 -16.30
N GLY A 296 13.08 50.64 -15.71
CA GLY A 296 14.11 50.28 -14.73
C GLY A 296 13.74 50.66 -13.29
N ALA A 297 12.49 51.03 -13.02
CA ALA A 297 11.99 51.25 -11.66
C ALA A 297 11.71 49.91 -10.97
N ILE A 298 11.89 49.85 -9.65
CA ILE A 298 11.58 48.65 -8.85
C ILE A 298 10.07 48.52 -8.69
N ILE A 299 9.54 47.33 -8.99
CA ILE A 299 8.13 46.99 -8.80
C ILE A 299 7.88 46.64 -7.32
N ASP A 300 6.93 47.32 -6.69
CA ASP A 300 6.59 47.12 -5.28
C ASP A 300 5.92 45.76 -5.04
N LYS A 301 6.59 44.93 -4.24
CA LYS A 301 6.12 43.58 -3.85
C LYS A 301 4.79 43.57 -3.12
N SER A 302 4.44 44.63 -2.39
CA SER A 302 3.19 44.74 -1.64
C SER A 302 1.98 45.01 -2.55
N LEU A 303 2.22 45.71 -3.66
CA LEU A 303 1.19 46.13 -4.62
C LEU A 303 1.03 45.16 -5.81
N PHE A 304 2.08 44.38 -6.13
CA PHE A 304 2.09 43.46 -7.27
C PHE A 304 0.95 42.42 -7.22
N LYS A 305 0.30 42.23 -8.39
CA LYS A 305 -0.76 41.24 -8.65
C LYS A 305 -0.42 40.42 -9.90
N PRO A 306 -0.86 39.16 -10.03
CA PRO A 306 -0.43 38.27 -11.11
C PRO A 306 -0.57 38.83 -12.54
N HIS A 307 -1.64 39.58 -12.85
CA HIS A 307 -1.82 40.21 -14.17
C HIS A 307 -0.75 41.26 -14.52
N MET A 308 -0.09 41.85 -13.52
CA MET A 308 0.99 42.84 -13.68
C MET A 308 2.31 42.19 -14.13
N ILE A 309 2.39 40.86 -14.28
CA ILE A 309 3.57 40.20 -14.88
C ILE A 309 3.89 40.75 -16.28
N SER A 310 2.87 41.24 -17.00
CA SER A 310 2.99 41.98 -18.26
C SER A 310 3.91 43.22 -18.17
N GLU A 311 3.98 43.88 -17.02
CA GLU A 311 4.78 45.08 -16.75
C GLU A 311 6.25 44.77 -16.41
N VAL A 312 6.52 43.58 -15.84
CA VAL A 312 7.87 43.16 -15.42
C VAL A 312 8.81 43.02 -16.61
N SER A 313 9.90 43.79 -16.67
CA SER A 313 10.91 43.71 -17.73
C SER A 313 12.05 42.74 -17.37
N GLN A 314 12.45 42.72 -16.11
CA GLN A 314 13.66 42.06 -15.63
C GLN A 314 13.51 41.61 -14.17
N LEU A 315 14.18 40.51 -13.84
CA LEU A 315 14.45 40.09 -12.46
C LEU A 315 15.94 40.27 -12.09
N LYS A 316 16.20 40.50 -10.80
CA LYS A 316 17.51 40.39 -10.15
C LYS A 316 17.43 39.36 -9.04
N LEU A 317 18.37 38.41 -9.00
CA LEU A 317 18.48 37.44 -7.92
C LEU A 317 19.07 38.10 -6.66
N GLU A 318 18.36 37.99 -5.53
CA GLU A 318 18.81 38.44 -4.21
C GLU A 318 19.23 37.25 -3.31
N ARG A 319 18.56 36.10 -3.43
CA ARG A 319 18.72 34.93 -2.54
C ARG A 319 19.22 33.69 -3.26
N ALA A 320 20.45 33.79 -3.76
CA ALA A 320 21.16 32.65 -4.35
C ALA A 320 21.43 31.53 -3.32
N ASP A 321 21.54 31.86 -2.02
CA ASP A 321 21.70 30.91 -0.92
C ASP A 321 20.56 29.88 -0.89
N ILE A 322 19.31 30.34 -0.85
CA ILE A 322 18.13 29.46 -0.81
C ILE A 322 18.08 28.57 -2.06
N ILE A 323 18.33 29.14 -3.24
CA ILE A 323 18.29 28.42 -4.53
C ILE A 323 19.30 27.27 -4.62
N ASN A 324 20.46 27.42 -3.98
CA ASN A 324 21.51 26.39 -3.96
C ASN A 324 21.26 25.34 -2.87
N ASP A 325 20.84 25.75 -1.68
CA ASP A 325 20.80 24.92 -0.47
C ASP A 325 19.51 24.12 -0.27
N LEU A 326 18.39 24.55 -0.87
CA LEU A 326 17.07 23.99 -0.62
C LEU A 326 16.72 22.89 -1.61
N GLU A 327 16.46 21.69 -1.09
CA GLU A 327 15.84 20.59 -1.84
C GLU A 327 14.31 20.76 -1.87
N ILE A 328 13.72 20.67 -3.06
CA ILE A 328 12.27 20.73 -3.29
C ILE A 328 11.80 19.39 -3.86
N ILE A 329 10.98 18.66 -3.09
CA ILE A 329 10.31 17.43 -3.55
C ILE A 329 8.83 17.74 -3.77
N MET A 330 8.30 17.45 -4.94
CA MET A 330 6.89 17.69 -5.30
C MET A 330 6.19 16.38 -5.64
N PRO A 331 5.45 15.78 -4.68
CA PRO A 331 4.39 14.83 -4.97
C PRO A 331 3.39 15.43 -5.97
N CYS A 332 3.27 14.79 -7.14
CA CYS A 332 2.47 15.29 -8.25
C CYS A 332 2.04 14.15 -9.18
N ASP A 333 0.78 13.72 -9.06
CA ASP A 333 0.21 12.72 -9.98
C ASP A 333 -0.34 13.34 -11.28
N VAL A 334 -0.50 14.68 -11.32
CA VAL A 334 -0.87 15.45 -12.52
C VAL A 334 0.19 15.28 -13.62
N GLN A 335 -0.24 14.87 -14.82
CA GLN A 335 0.63 14.67 -15.98
C GLN A 335 0.66 15.87 -16.94
N ASN A 336 -0.14 16.91 -16.69
CA ASN A 336 -0.28 18.07 -17.56
C ASN A 336 1.03 18.86 -17.74
N GLN A 337 1.27 19.26 -18.98
CA GLN A 337 2.35 20.17 -19.36
C GLN A 337 2.10 21.58 -18.82
N MET A 338 3.09 22.47 -18.92
CA MET A 338 2.91 23.86 -18.48
C MET A 338 1.94 24.63 -19.38
N LEU A 339 2.19 24.64 -20.70
CA LEU A 339 1.58 25.56 -21.66
C LEU A 339 0.66 24.87 -22.68
N GLY A 340 -0.10 25.68 -23.42
CA GLY A 340 -0.94 25.28 -24.53
C GLY A 340 -2.23 24.59 -24.09
N ARG A 341 -2.92 23.95 -25.06
CA ARG A 341 -4.27 23.38 -24.84
C ARG A 341 -4.37 22.31 -23.74
N ASN A 342 -3.27 21.63 -23.43
CA ASN A 342 -3.18 20.65 -22.34
C ASN A 342 -2.48 21.23 -21.09
N GLY A 343 -2.18 22.54 -21.10
CA GLY A 343 -1.44 23.28 -20.10
C GLY A 343 -2.27 23.73 -18.89
N ALA A 344 -1.61 24.36 -17.92
CA ALA A 344 -2.22 24.72 -16.64
C ALA A 344 -3.36 25.74 -16.77
N ALA A 345 -3.21 26.73 -17.67
CA ALA A 345 -4.22 27.73 -17.93
C ALA A 345 -5.49 27.11 -18.52
N PHE A 346 -5.37 26.40 -19.65
CA PHE A 346 -6.52 25.82 -20.36
C PHE A 346 -7.22 24.69 -19.58
N ILE A 347 -6.49 23.83 -18.87
CA ILE A 347 -7.07 22.67 -18.18
C ILE A 347 -7.54 23.02 -16.75
N PHE A 348 -6.81 23.86 -16.02
CA PHE A 348 -7.11 24.15 -14.62
C PHE A 348 -7.62 25.58 -14.35
N GLY A 349 -7.51 26.51 -15.30
CA GLY A 349 -8.06 27.86 -15.21
C GLY A 349 -9.58 27.92 -15.00
N PRO A 350 -10.42 27.16 -15.74
CA PRO A 350 -11.88 27.25 -15.60
C PRO A 350 -12.40 26.91 -14.19
N GLN A 351 -11.85 25.89 -13.52
CA GLN A 351 -12.23 25.57 -12.12
C GLN A 351 -11.70 26.60 -11.10
N LYS A 352 -10.72 27.43 -11.50
CA LYS A 352 -10.19 28.59 -10.77
C LYS A 352 -10.90 29.90 -11.14
N GLY A 353 -11.90 29.87 -12.01
CA GLY A 353 -12.74 31.02 -12.38
C GLY A 353 -12.32 31.80 -13.64
N ALA A 354 -11.36 31.29 -14.43
CA ALA A 354 -11.05 31.87 -15.73
C ALA A 354 -12.22 31.71 -16.72
N ILE A 355 -12.53 32.76 -17.49
CA ILE A 355 -13.36 32.67 -18.71
C ILE A 355 -12.49 32.31 -19.92
N GLU A 356 -13.11 31.97 -21.07
CA GLU A 356 -12.38 31.50 -22.26
C GLU A 356 -11.37 32.54 -22.78
N GLU A 357 -11.71 33.82 -22.64
CA GLU A 357 -10.89 34.97 -23.00
C GLU A 357 -9.64 35.14 -22.10
N ASP A 358 -9.68 34.65 -20.86
CA ASP A 358 -8.54 34.72 -19.93
C ASP A 358 -7.48 33.66 -20.25
N LEU A 359 -7.88 32.50 -20.81
CA LEU A 359 -7.00 31.33 -20.93
C LEU A 359 -5.72 31.62 -21.72
N PRO A 360 -5.74 32.29 -22.90
CA PRO A 360 -4.52 32.61 -23.65
C PRO A 360 -3.64 33.64 -22.93
N ILE A 361 -4.25 34.56 -22.16
CA ILE A 361 -3.54 35.59 -21.40
C ILE A 361 -2.78 34.94 -20.23
N LEU A 362 -3.43 34.05 -19.48
CA LEU A 362 -2.82 33.30 -18.38
C LEU A 362 -1.69 32.37 -18.86
N ASP A 363 -1.85 31.74 -20.02
CA ASP A 363 -0.82 30.89 -20.62
C ASP A 363 0.42 31.71 -21.01
N ALA A 364 0.24 32.84 -21.70
CA ALA A 364 1.32 33.77 -22.06
C ALA A 364 1.98 34.43 -20.83
N HIS A 365 1.21 34.72 -19.78
CA HIS A 365 1.72 35.23 -18.50
C HIS A 365 2.62 34.20 -17.81
N MET A 366 2.24 32.92 -17.80
CA MET A 366 3.03 31.84 -17.24
C MET A 366 4.30 31.56 -18.07
N GLU A 367 4.24 31.63 -19.41
CA GLU A 367 5.43 31.63 -20.26
C GLU A 367 6.40 32.75 -19.87
N LYS A 368 5.89 33.98 -19.74
CA LYS A 368 6.71 35.14 -19.36
C LYS A 368 7.36 34.97 -17.98
N THR A 369 6.62 34.47 -16.99
CA THR A 369 7.16 34.17 -15.65
C THR A 369 8.36 33.21 -15.72
N ILE A 370 8.25 32.10 -16.46
CA ILE A 370 9.35 31.13 -16.53
C ILE A 370 10.54 31.67 -17.35
N ARG A 371 10.30 32.43 -18.43
CA ARG A 371 11.39 33.09 -19.17
C ARG A 371 12.19 34.05 -18.29
N LEU A 372 11.50 34.90 -17.52
CA LEU A 372 12.13 35.81 -16.55
C LEU A 372 12.99 35.08 -15.51
N TYR A 373 12.58 33.89 -15.05
CA TYR A 373 13.41 33.04 -14.20
C TYR A 373 14.63 32.47 -14.92
N LEU A 374 14.46 31.98 -16.14
CA LEU A 374 15.57 31.39 -16.89
C LEU A 374 16.65 32.43 -17.22
N ASP A 375 16.26 33.66 -17.58
CA ASP A 375 17.19 34.77 -17.84
C ASP A 375 18.02 35.15 -16.60
N VAL A 376 17.44 35.14 -15.39
CA VAL A 376 18.13 35.56 -14.16
C VAL A 376 18.87 34.42 -13.43
N ILE A 377 18.41 33.18 -13.54
CA ILE A 377 19.04 32.00 -12.91
C ILE A 377 20.11 31.36 -13.79
N HIS A 378 19.94 31.39 -15.12
CA HIS A 378 20.88 30.81 -16.08
C HIS A 378 21.51 31.85 -17.04
N PRO A 379 22.06 32.98 -16.52
CA PRO A 379 22.60 34.07 -17.35
C PRO A 379 23.88 33.69 -18.12
N ALA A 380 24.51 32.56 -17.77
CA ALA A 380 25.67 32.03 -18.46
C ALA A 380 25.33 31.19 -19.71
N LEU A 381 24.07 30.80 -19.89
CA LEU A 381 23.59 30.14 -21.11
C LEU A 381 23.39 31.17 -22.24
N SER A 382 23.55 30.73 -23.49
CA SER A 382 23.09 31.49 -24.65
C SER A 382 21.55 31.56 -24.73
N PRO A 383 20.97 32.47 -25.53
CA PRO A 383 19.53 32.52 -25.76
C PRO A 383 18.97 31.18 -26.26
N ASP A 384 19.64 30.54 -27.22
CA ASP A 384 19.23 29.26 -27.81
C ASP A 384 19.21 28.13 -26.77
N GLU A 385 20.18 28.10 -25.85
CA GLU A 385 20.23 27.14 -24.73
C GLU A 385 19.12 27.40 -23.70
N ARG A 386 18.77 28.68 -23.44
CA ARG A 386 17.61 29.01 -22.58
C ARG A 386 16.29 28.67 -23.24
N ASP A 387 16.14 28.83 -24.55
CA ASP A 387 14.95 28.39 -25.29
C ASP A 387 14.83 26.85 -25.35
N ALA A 388 15.95 26.13 -25.46
CA ALA A 388 15.96 24.66 -25.34
C ALA A 388 15.55 24.18 -23.93
N LEU A 389 16.04 24.86 -22.88
CA LEU A 389 15.67 24.59 -21.49
C LEU A 389 14.20 24.94 -21.21
N PHE A 390 13.72 26.09 -21.71
CA PHE A 390 12.32 26.49 -21.66
C PHE A 390 11.41 25.45 -22.35
N THR A 391 11.77 25.04 -23.56
CA THR A 391 11.03 24.01 -24.33
C THR A 391 10.98 22.68 -23.58
N THR A 392 12.07 22.30 -22.90
CA THR A 392 12.14 21.11 -22.05
C THR A 392 11.20 21.23 -20.84
N LEU A 393 11.20 22.35 -20.12
CA LEU A 393 10.31 22.61 -18.98
C LEU A 393 8.82 22.64 -19.41
N ALA A 394 8.52 23.32 -20.53
CA ALA A 394 7.16 23.43 -21.05
C ALA A 394 6.59 22.08 -21.50
N SER A 395 7.42 21.20 -22.06
CA SER A 395 7.01 19.88 -22.56
C SER A 395 7.09 18.74 -21.53
N THR A 396 7.80 18.93 -20.42
CA THR A 396 7.88 17.95 -19.31
C THR A 396 6.50 17.76 -18.66
N LYS A 397 6.16 16.51 -18.31
CA LYS A 397 4.88 16.19 -17.67
C LYS A 397 4.85 16.70 -16.22
N GLY A 398 3.69 17.19 -15.78
CA GLY A 398 3.46 17.68 -14.42
C GLY A 398 3.92 19.12 -14.18
N THR A 399 4.61 19.77 -15.12
CA THR A 399 5.08 21.16 -14.92
C THR A 399 3.94 22.19 -14.86
N GLY A 400 2.75 21.86 -15.36
CA GLY A 400 1.52 22.64 -15.17
C GLY A 400 0.82 22.43 -13.83
N ALA A 401 1.27 21.50 -12.99
CA ALA A 401 0.73 21.35 -11.64
C ALA A 401 1.02 22.59 -10.79
N ALA A 402 0.18 22.80 -9.76
CA ALA A 402 0.15 24.04 -8.98
C ALA A 402 0.20 25.32 -9.84
N GLY A 403 -0.50 25.38 -10.99
CA GLY A 403 -0.57 26.61 -11.80
C GLY A 403 0.77 27.11 -12.35
N GLY A 404 1.71 26.20 -12.61
CA GLY A 404 3.08 26.53 -13.07
C GLY A 404 4.11 26.68 -11.95
N LEU A 405 3.73 26.62 -10.67
CA LEU A 405 4.68 26.63 -9.55
C LEU A 405 5.65 25.42 -9.60
N VAL A 406 5.22 24.28 -10.16
CA VAL A 406 6.13 23.13 -10.37
C VAL A 406 7.21 23.47 -11.41
N ALA A 407 6.84 24.11 -12.53
CA ALA A 407 7.81 24.62 -13.50
C ALA A 407 8.77 25.67 -12.90
N ALA A 408 8.25 26.57 -12.05
CA ALA A 408 9.04 27.60 -11.37
C ALA A 408 10.12 27.00 -10.47
N ASN A 409 9.77 25.97 -9.69
CA ASN A 409 10.73 25.31 -8.82
C ASN A 409 11.82 24.58 -9.63
N LEU A 410 11.45 23.91 -10.72
CA LEU A 410 12.42 23.27 -11.64
C LEU A 410 13.33 24.29 -12.36
N ALA A 411 12.80 25.46 -12.72
CA ALA A 411 13.58 26.51 -13.38
C ALA A 411 14.60 27.17 -12.43
N CYS A 412 14.24 27.30 -11.14
CA CYS A 412 15.01 28.06 -10.15
C CYS A 412 15.92 27.20 -9.26
N PHE A 413 15.40 26.20 -8.55
CA PHE A 413 16.14 25.47 -7.51
C PHE A 413 16.92 24.30 -8.09
N LYS A 414 18.19 24.16 -7.68
CA LYS A 414 19.09 23.11 -8.20
C LYS A 414 18.68 21.69 -7.82
N ASN A 415 18.03 21.52 -6.68
CA ASN A 415 17.73 20.22 -6.08
C ASN A 415 16.22 19.95 -6.11
N THR A 416 15.63 19.99 -7.31
CA THR A 416 14.17 19.85 -7.49
C THR A 416 13.79 18.49 -8.07
N GLN A 417 12.84 17.80 -7.45
CA GLN A 417 12.34 16.49 -7.88
C GLN A 417 10.81 16.49 -7.99
N ILE A 418 10.27 16.10 -9.16
CA ILE A 418 8.86 15.69 -9.29
C ILE A 418 8.81 14.19 -9.04
N LEU A 419 7.95 13.74 -8.13
CA LEU A 419 7.72 12.32 -7.83
C LEU A 419 6.23 12.00 -7.95
N ASN A 420 5.89 10.78 -8.36
CA ASN A 420 4.53 10.25 -8.19
C ASN A 420 4.23 10.22 -6.67
N GLY A 421 3.11 10.83 -6.28
CA GLY A 421 2.74 11.01 -4.88
C GLY A 421 2.47 9.69 -4.18
N MET A 422 1.87 8.74 -4.89
CA MET A 422 1.64 7.39 -4.38
C MET A 422 2.90 6.57 -4.17
N ASP A 423 3.88 6.66 -5.07
CA ASP A 423 5.18 6.01 -4.89
C ASP A 423 5.94 6.63 -3.71
N TYR A 424 5.94 7.98 -3.59
CA TYR A 424 6.54 8.68 -2.46
C TYR A 424 5.95 8.24 -1.12
N ILE A 425 4.62 8.26 -0.99
CA ILE A 425 3.92 7.81 0.22
C ILE A 425 4.12 6.30 0.46
N SER A 426 4.00 5.47 -0.58
CA SER A 426 4.20 4.02 -0.51
C SER A 426 5.58 3.63 0.03
N THR A 427 6.62 4.38 -0.32
CA THR A 427 7.98 4.20 0.19
C THR A 427 8.11 4.71 1.63
N LEU A 428 7.54 5.87 1.95
CA LEU A 428 7.69 6.50 3.27
C LEU A 428 7.00 5.73 4.41
N VAL A 429 5.91 5.01 4.10
CA VAL A 429 5.13 4.22 5.08
C VAL A 429 5.48 2.74 5.11
N ASP A 430 6.34 2.26 4.20
CA ASP A 430 6.51 0.84 3.87
C ASP A 430 5.15 0.14 3.59
N LEU A 431 4.43 0.65 2.59
CA LEU A 431 3.09 0.17 2.25
C LEU A 431 3.09 -1.29 1.78
N GLU A 432 4.18 -1.74 1.14
CA GLU A 432 4.27 -3.13 0.71
C GLU A 432 4.28 -4.07 1.91
N HIS A 433 5.12 -3.82 2.93
CA HIS A 433 5.16 -4.67 4.12
C HIS A 433 3.85 -4.57 4.95
N GLN A 434 3.22 -3.39 5.01
CA GLN A 434 1.90 -3.27 5.64
C GLN A 434 0.82 -4.12 4.93
N ILE A 435 0.84 -4.18 3.60
CA ILE A 435 -0.06 -5.05 2.81
C ILE A 435 0.32 -6.52 2.97
N GLU A 436 1.61 -6.86 3.03
CA GLU A 436 2.12 -8.22 3.31
C GLU A 436 1.66 -8.74 4.68
N GLN A 437 1.61 -7.90 5.71
CA GLN A 437 1.08 -8.29 7.03
C GLN A 437 -0.46 -8.37 7.07
N ALA A 438 -1.16 -7.48 6.34
CA ALA A 438 -2.63 -7.39 6.37
C ALA A 438 -3.33 -8.72 6.02
N SER A 439 -4.41 -9.03 6.74
CA SER A 439 -5.36 -10.10 6.38
C SER A 439 -6.36 -9.65 5.31
N LEU A 440 -6.67 -8.36 5.28
CA LEU A 440 -7.64 -7.73 4.39
C LEU A 440 -7.26 -6.26 4.15
N VAL A 441 -7.38 -5.79 2.91
CA VAL A 441 -7.07 -4.40 2.53
C VAL A 441 -8.32 -3.72 1.95
N PHE A 442 -8.50 -2.44 2.26
CA PHE A 442 -9.54 -1.58 1.70
C PHE A 442 -8.93 -0.35 1.05
N THR A 443 -9.54 0.14 -0.03
CA THR A 443 -9.13 1.38 -0.70
C THR A 443 -10.29 2.02 -1.47
N GLY A 444 -10.06 3.21 -2.02
CA GLY A 444 -10.97 3.87 -2.94
C GLY A 444 -10.80 5.39 -2.96
N GLU A 445 -11.56 6.01 -3.87
CA GLU A 445 -11.66 7.46 -4.08
C GLU A 445 -13.10 7.83 -4.49
N GLY A 446 -13.38 9.13 -4.66
CA GLY A 446 -14.72 9.59 -5.04
C GLY A 446 -15.23 9.08 -6.40
N SER A 447 -14.34 8.82 -7.37
CA SER A 447 -14.68 8.39 -8.73
C SER A 447 -13.75 7.26 -9.18
N PHE A 448 -14.27 6.03 -9.25
CA PHE A 448 -13.55 4.88 -9.78
C PHE A 448 -13.75 4.80 -11.30
N ASP A 449 -12.72 5.15 -12.06
CA ASP A 449 -12.74 5.27 -13.52
C ASP A 449 -11.38 4.89 -14.17
N LEU A 450 -11.25 5.04 -15.49
CA LEU A 450 -10.04 4.59 -16.20
C LEU A 450 -8.76 5.27 -15.71
N GLN A 451 -8.80 6.55 -15.34
CA GLN A 451 -7.64 7.26 -14.81
C GLN A 451 -7.21 6.72 -13.44
N THR A 452 -8.13 6.08 -12.72
CA THR A 452 -7.85 5.41 -11.44
C THR A 452 -6.95 4.17 -11.61
N LEU A 453 -7.03 3.52 -12.77
CA LEU A 453 -6.23 2.35 -13.12
C LEU A 453 -4.82 2.71 -13.64
N GLU A 454 -4.60 3.96 -14.04
CA GLU A 454 -3.41 4.42 -14.79
C GLU A 454 -2.27 4.99 -13.92
N GLY A 455 -2.35 4.88 -12.59
CA GLY A 455 -1.25 5.29 -11.69
C GLY A 455 -1.65 5.88 -10.34
N LYS A 456 -2.95 6.05 -10.06
CA LYS A 456 -3.43 6.55 -8.76
C LYS A 456 -3.38 5.51 -7.64
N VAL A 457 -3.71 5.99 -6.44
CA VAL A 457 -4.05 5.29 -5.18
C VAL A 457 -4.44 3.82 -5.38
N VAL A 458 -5.59 3.58 -6.02
CA VAL A 458 -6.19 2.25 -6.14
C VAL A 458 -5.33 1.32 -6.99
N SER A 459 -4.75 1.79 -8.10
CA SER A 459 -3.86 0.96 -8.93
C SER A 459 -2.58 0.54 -8.20
N LYS A 460 -1.99 1.42 -7.38
CA LYS A 460 -0.81 1.10 -6.58
C LYS A 460 -1.13 0.02 -5.55
N ILE A 461 -2.22 0.20 -4.81
CA ILE A 461 -2.67 -0.73 -3.77
C ILE A 461 -3.09 -2.08 -4.38
N HIS A 462 -3.80 -2.08 -5.52
CA HIS A 462 -4.09 -3.28 -6.30
C HIS A 462 -2.81 -4.03 -6.68
N SER A 463 -1.80 -3.34 -7.23
CA SER A 463 -0.55 -3.97 -7.66
C SER A 463 0.17 -4.71 -6.52
N LEU A 464 0.16 -4.13 -5.31
CA LEU A 464 0.74 -4.70 -4.10
C LEU A 464 -0.11 -5.84 -3.53
N CYS A 465 -1.45 -5.68 -3.50
CA CYS A 465 -2.35 -6.74 -3.06
C CYS A 465 -2.25 -7.97 -3.97
N ARG A 466 -2.18 -7.78 -5.30
CA ARG A 466 -1.98 -8.84 -6.29
C ARG A 466 -0.64 -9.56 -6.14
N LYS A 467 0.44 -8.81 -5.86
CA LYS A 467 1.78 -9.35 -5.57
C LYS A 467 1.74 -10.28 -4.35
N HIS A 468 1.09 -9.84 -3.28
CA HIS A 468 0.97 -10.58 -2.00
C HIS A 468 -0.28 -11.46 -1.87
N SER A 469 -1.03 -11.65 -2.97
CA SER A 469 -2.28 -12.43 -3.04
C SER A 469 -3.34 -12.07 -1.99
N LYS A 470 -3.40 -10.81 -1.58
CA LYS A 470 -4.29 -10.26 -0.54
C LYS A 470 -5.66 -9.90 -1.11
N PRO A 471 -6.76 -10.11 -0.35
CA PRO A 471 -8.07 -9.60 -0.76
C PRO A 471 -8.14 -8.07 -0.61
N LEU A 472 -8.79 -7.43 -1.59
CA LEU A 472 -8.90 -5.98 -1.71
C LEU A 472 -10.35 -5.57 -1.95
N TYR A 473 -10.88 -4.71 -1.09
CA TYR A 473 -12.22 -4.12 -1.23
C TYR A 473 -12.08 -2.66 -1.66
N ILE A 474 -12.60 -2.35 -2.86
CA ILE A 474 -12.61 -1.00 -3.42
C ILE A 474 -13.98 -0.38 -3.10
N LEU A 475 -14.03 0.62 -2.22
CA LEU A 475 -15.25 1.36 -1.88
C LEU A 475 -15.13 2.77 -2.45
N CYS A 476 -16.03 3.17 -3.35
CA CYS A 476 -15.96 4.45 -4.07
C CYS A 476 -17.27 5.25 -4.03
N GLY A 477 -17.20 6.55 -4.32
CA GLY A 477 -18.41 7.37 -4.46
C GLY A 477 -19.26 6.92 -5.64
N THR A 478 -18.68 6.91 -6.84
CA THR A 478 -19.27 6.37 -8.07
C THR A 478 -18.31 5.45 -8.79
N ASN A 479 -18.82 4.35 -9.35
CA ASN A 479 -18.09 3.52 -10.29
C ASN A 479 -18.51 3.88 -11.73
N LYS A 480 -17.54 4.18 -12.60
CA LYS A 480 -17.78 4.50 -14.02
C LYS A 480 -17.26 3.41 -14.97
N LEU A 481 -16.64 2.35 -14.44
CA LEU A 481 -16.10 1.25 -15.25
C LEU A 481 -17.16 0.19 -15.52
N THR A 482 -17.27 -0.25 -16.78
CA THR A 482 -18.11 -1.41 -17.13
C THR A 482 -17.57 -2.69 -16.50
N LEU A 483 -18.43 -3.70 -16.34
CA LEU A 483 -18.02 -5.02 -15.86
C LEU A 483 -16.95 -5.68 -16.76
N GLU A 484 -16.86 -5.31 -18.04
CA GLU A 484 -15.81 -5.78 -18.95
C GLU A 484 -14.48 -5.07 -18.70
N GLN A 485 -14.49 -3.75 -18.49
CA GLN A 485 -13.30 -2.99 -18.11
C GLN A 485 -12.73 -3.45 -16.77
N GLN A 486 -13.59 -3.71 -15.78
CA GLN A 486 -13.19 -4.26 -14.48
C GLN A 486 -12.59 -5.67 -14.64
N LYS A 487 -13.23 -6.58 -15.39
CA LYS A 487 -12.70 -7.93 -15.67
C LYS A 487 -11.37 -7.91 -16.42
N PHE A 488 -11.15 -6.93 -17.31
CA PHE A 488 -9.90 -6.77 -18.03
C PHE A 488 -8.77 -6.31 -17.09
N ALA A 489 -9.02 -5.28 -16.27
CA ALA A 489 -8.08 -4.76 -15.29
C ALA A 489 -7.73 -5.77 -14.18
N PHE A 490 -8.72 -6.56 -13.76
CA PHE A 490 -8.65 -7.54 -12.67
C PHE A 490 -8.71 -8.98 -13.19
N SER A 491 -7.88 -9.28 -14.19
CA SER A 491 -7.85 -10.54 -14.92
C SER A 491 -6.85 -11.57 -14.37
N HIS A 492 -6.06 -11.24 -13.35
CA HIS A 492 -4.99 -12.12 -12.85
C HIS A 492 -5.51 -13.13 -11.80
N PRO A 493 -5.04 -14.39 -11.77
CA PRO A 493 -5.52 -15.40 -10.81
C PRO A 493 -5.38 -15.05 -9.31
N ASN A 494 -4.54 -14.07 -8.97
CA ASN A 494 -4.38 -13.56 -7.59
C ASN A 494 -5.33 -12.39 -7.26
N ASP A 495 -6.07 -11.86 -8.23
CA ASP A 495 -6.97 -10.71 -8.04
C ASP A 495 -8.23 -11.14 -7.27
N LYS A 496 -8.19 -10.95 -5.95
CA LYS A 496 -9.31 -11.16 -5.01
C LYS A 496 -9.96 -9.82 -4.71
N ILE A 497 -10.71 -9.29 -5.69
CA ILE A 497 -11.14 -7.89 -5.70
C ILE A 497 -12.67 -7.80 -5.75
N GLU A 498 -13.24 -6.98 -4.87
CA GLU A 498 -14.64 -6.61 -4.90
C GLU A 498 -14.79 -5.09 -4.94
N VAL A 499 -15.78 -4.59 -5.70
CA VAL A 499 -16.00 -3.15 -5.92
C VAL A 499 -17.41 -2.78 -5.47
N PHE A 500 -17.48 -1.79 -4.59
CA PHE A 500 -18.72 -1.23 -4.06
C PHE A 500 -18.75 0.28 -4.30
N ASP A 501 -19.91 0.81 -4.67
CA ASP A 501 -20.12 2.22 -5.00
C ASP A 501 -21.42 2.75 -4.40
N LEU A 502 -21.39 4.00 -3.92
CA LEU A 502 -22.51 4.63 -3.24
C LEU A 502 -23.63 5.03 -4.21
N VAL A 503 -23.29 5.57 -5.38
CA VAL A 503 -24.26 6.12 -6.34
C VAL A 503 -25.24 5.06 -6.86
N THR A 504 -24.78 3.87 -7.22
CA THR A 504 -25.66 2.78 -7.71
C THR A 504 -26.60 2.26 -6.63
N ARG A 505 -26.26 2.41 -5.35
CA ARG A 505 -27.02 1.89 -4.20
C ARG A 505 -27.99 2.89 -3.58
N HIS A 506 -27.56 4.14 -3.44
CA HIS A 506 -28.28 5.16 -2.67
C HIS A 506 -28.73 6.36 -3.51
N GLY A 507 -28.31 6.44 -4.78
CA GLY A 507 -28.54 7.59 -5.65
C GLY A 507 -27.54 8.73 -5.43
N VAL A 508 -27.40 9.61 -6.43
CA VAL A 508 -26.41 10.70 -6.43
C VAL A 508 -26.62 11.67 -5.26
N GLU A 509 -27.86 12.08 -5.01
CA GLU A 509 -28.25 13.02 -3.94
C GLU A 509 -27.71 12.57 -2.57
N LYS A 510 -28.06 11.36 -2.13
CA LYS A 510 -27.60 10.80 -0.84
C LYS A 510 -26.11 10.47 -0.83
N ALA A 511 -25.54 10.07 -1.97
CA ALA A 511 -24.10 9.84 -2.08
C ALA A 511 -23.29 11.13 -1.94
N MET A 512 -23.86 12.30 -2.23
CA MET A 512 -23.22 13.62 -2.09
C MET A 512 -23.53 14.31 -0.75
N GLU A 513 -24.77 14.24 -0.27
CA GLU A 513 -25.21 14.97 0.94
C GLU A 513 -25.06 14.16 2.23
N GLU A 514 -25.20 12.83 2.15
CA GLU A 514 -25.21 11.92 3.31
C GLU A 514 -24.06 10.91 3.28
N THR A 515 -22.99 11.20 2.54
CA THR A 515 -21.90 10.27 2.16
C THR A 515 -21.38 9.42 3.33
N GLU A 516 -21.17 10.02 4.50
CA GLU A 516 -20.64 9.33 5.69
C GLU A 516 -21.63 8.30 6.25
N ARG A 517 -22.94 8.60 6.20
CA ARG A 517 -24.01 7.69 6.64
C ARG A 517 -24.17 6.53 5.66
N VAL A 518 -24.29 6.81 4.37
CA VAL A 518 -24.51 5.77 3.35
C VAL A 518 -23.29 4.87 3.16
N LEU A 519 -22.06 5.39 3.32
CA LEU A 519 -20.84 4.57 3.37
C LEU A 519 -20.85 3.61 4.57
N GLY A 520 -21.21 4.10 5.75
CA GLY A 520 -21.34 3.25 6.94
C GLY A 520 -22.40 2.16 6.78
N GLU A 521 -23.56 2.49 6.18
CA GLU A 521 -24.64 1.55 5.90
C GLU A 521 -24.22 0.47 4.88
N MET A 522 -23.68 0.86 3.73
CA MET A 522 -23.20 -0.06 2.69
C MET A 522 -22.16 -1.05 3.25
N VAL A 523 -21.24 -0.57 4.11
CA VAL A 523 -20.23 -1.45 4.72
C VAL A 523 -20.87 -2.45 5.68
N LEU A 524 -21.82 -2.01 6.52
CA LEU A 524 -22.54 -2.89 7.45
C LEU A 524 -23.41 -3.93 6.72
N SER A 525 -24.15 -3.55 5.67
CA SER A 525 -25.15 -4.40 5.03
C SER A 525 -24.58 -5.37 4.00
N GLU A 526 -23.66 -4.91 3.14
CA GLU A 526 -23.15 -5.70 2.02
C GLU A 526 -21.70 -6.15 2.24
N VAL A 527 -20.81 -5.22 2.58
CA VAL A 527 -19.36 -5.50 2.60
C VAL A 527 -19.00 -6.47 3.72
N CYS A 528 -19.51 -6.25 4.94
CA CYS A 528 -19.36 -7.21 6.03
C CYS A 528 -19.95 -8.58 5.71
N GLN A 529 -21.09 -8.63 4.99
CA GLN A 529 -21.70 -9.89 4.57
C GLN A 529 -20.79 -10.65 3.60
N SER A 530 -20.22 -9.97 2.59
CA SER A 530 -19.32 -10.60 1.62
C SER A 530 -18.01 -11.08 2.26
N ILE A 531 -17.43 -10.30 3.17
CA ILE A 531 -16.24 -10.69 3.94
C ILE A 531 -16.49 -11.99 4.73
N SER A 532 -17.68 -12.13 5.34
CA SER A 532 -18.08 -13.35 6.04
C SER A 532 -18.30 -14.54 5.11
N GLN A 533 -18.87 -14.34 3.92
CA GLN A 533 -19.03 -15.39 2.90
C GLN A 533 -17.67 -15.91 2.40
N ASN A 534 -16.75 -14.99 2.14
CA ASN A 534 -15.37 -15.28 1.74
C ASN A 534 -14.47 -15.81 2.88
N LYS A 535 -14.89 -15.67 4.14
CA LYS A 535 -14.17 -16.09 5.36
C LYS A 535 -12.82 -15.39 5.55
N TYR A 536 -12.69 -14.15 5.07
CA TYR A 536 -11.46 -13.38 5.23
C TYR A 536 -11.27 -12.92 6.69
N LEU A 537 -12.34 -12.43 7.33
CA LEU A 537 -12.39 -12.11 8.76
C LEU A 537 -13.11 -13.21 9.55
#